data_AF-A0A5K7Z7X6-F1
#
_entry.id   AF-A0A5K7Z7X6-F1
#
_cell.length_a   1.000
_cell.length_b   1.000
_cell.length_c   1.000
_cell.angle_alpha   90.00
_cell.angle_beta   90.00
_cell.angle_gamma   90.00
#
_symmetry.space_group_name_H-M   'P 1'
#
loop_
_entity.id
_entity.type
_entity.pdbx_description
1 polymer ?
#
loop_
_entity_poly.entity_id
_entity_poly.type
_entity_poly.pdbx_seq_one_letter_code
_entity_poly.pdbx_strand_id
1 'polypeptide(L)'
;MESTQAYKWVVILFFGVVGIMFSASLIYLTTGNVDPTTFFGRKMTLPKTDTASIGFSKETRVLELGKQVNIGNRIFTYKGRQDGSIRFDIIIPEIDRQYPYPFKVDIRQSRNGFEVAGIWLQMVTVRANFVSLRTMIESHGGVVR
;
A
#
# COMPACT_ATOMS: atom_id res chain seq x y z
N MET A 1 11.62 -59.79 16.80
CA MET A 1 12.29 -58.50 17.10
C MET A 1 12.30 -57.54 15.89
N GLU A 2 11.39 -57.67 14.91
CA GLU A 2 11.35 -56.78 13.72
C GLU A 2 10.42 -55.56 13.88
N SER A 3 9.35 -55.67 14.68
CA SER A 3 8.33 -54.61 14.81
C SER A 3 8.85 -53.34 15.49
N THR A 4 9.82 -53.45 16.40
CA THR A 4 10.39 -52.32 17.12
C THR A 4 11.29 -51.45 16.23
N GLN A 5 11.94 -52.05 15.23
CA GLN A 5 12.83 -51.35 14.32
C GLN A 5 12.04 -50.57 13.27
N ALA A 6 10.92 -51.13 12.77
CA ALA A 6 10.00 -50.42 11.89
C ALA A 6 9.39 -49.16 12.56
N TYR A 7 9.00 -49.27 13.83
CA TYR A 7 8.44 -48.13 14.58
C TYR A 7 9.46 -46.99 14.76
N LYS A 8 10.73 -47.31 15.00
CA LYS A 8 11.81 -46.31 15.06
C LYS A 8 11.94 -45.51 13.77
N TRP A 9 11.91 -46.18 12.62
CA TRP A 9 12.01 -45.52 11.31
C TRP A 9 10.79 -44.66 11.00
N VAL A 10 9.58 -45.10 11.38
CA VAL A 10 8.35 -44.31 11.24
C VAL A 10 8.41 -43.03 12.08
N VAL A 11 8.91 -43.11 13.32
CA VAL A 11 9.09 -41.94 14.19
C VAL A 11 10.11 -40.98 13.62
N ILE A 12 11.25 -41.49 13.12
CA ILE A 12 12.29 -40.65 12.49
C ILE A 12 11.75 -39.95 11.24
N LEU A 13 10.99 -40.66 10.39
CA LEU A 13 10.35 -40.07 9.21
C LEU A 13 9.31 -39.02 9.59
N PHE A 14 8.48 -39.29 10.60
CA PHE A 14 7.47 -38.35 11.07
C PHE A 14 8.08 -37.04 11.56
N PHE A 15 9.07 -37.11 12.45
CA PHE A 15 9.75 -35.91 12.95
C PHE A 15 10.55 -35.20 11.85
N GLY A 16 11.10 -35.93 10.88
CA GLY A 16 11.78 -35.35 9.72
C GLY A 16 10.84 -34.52 8.86
N VAL A 17 9.68 -35.07 8.47
CA VAL A 17 8.70 -34.37 7.63
C VAL A 17 8.11 -33.15 8.34
N VAL A 18 7.76 -33.29 9.62
CA VAL A 18 7.25 -32.17 10.43
C VAL A 18 8.30 -31.07 10.57
N GLY A 19 9.56 -31.43 10.81
CA GLY A 19 10.68 -30.48 10.90
C GLY A 19 10.93 -29.72 9.60
N ILE A 20 10.85 -30.40 8.45
CA ILE A 20 10.99 -29.77 7.13
C ILE A 20 9.84 -28.79 6.87
N MET A 21 8.59 -29.20 7.13
CA MET A 21 7.41 -28.33 6.95
C MET A 21 7.45 -27.10 7.84
N PHE A 22 7.88 -27.26 9.10
CA PHE A 22 8.01 -26.16 10.03
C PHE A 22 9.12 -25.19 9.62
N SER A 23 10.27 -25.71 9.18
CA SER A 23 11.40 -24.90 8.69
C SER A 23 11.05 -24.16 7.41
N ALA A 24 10.38 -24.82 6.45
CA ALA A 24 9.89 -24.19 5.23
C ALA A 24 8.87 -23.08 5.53
N SER A 25 7.97 -23.29 6.49
CA SER A 25 6.99 -22.29 6.92
C SER A 25 7.66 -21.08 7.57
N LEU A 26 8.69 -21.30 8.40
CA LEU A 26 9.49 -20.23 8.99
C LEU A 26 10.24 -19.44 7.93
N ILE A 27 10.93 -20.11 7.01
CA ILE A 27 11.64 -19.45 5.90
C ILE A 27 10.65 -18.66 5.04
N TYR A 28 9.48 -19.22 4.73
CA TYR A 28 8.45 -18.51 3.97
C TYR A 28 7.96 -17.25 4.72
N LEU A 29 7.75 -17.35 6.03
CA LEU A 29 7.33 -16.22 6.86
C LEU A 29 8.42 -15.15 6.99
N THR A 30 9.70 -15.54 7.10
CA THR A 30 10.82 -14.59 7.17
C THR A 30 11.13 -13.96 5.82
N THR A 31 10.99 -14.70 4.73
CA THR A 31 11.24 -14.22 3.36
C THR A 31 10.06 -13.43 2.82
N GLY A 32 8.84 -13.67 3.31
CA GLY A 32 7.64 -12.87 3.02
C GLY A 32 7.65 -11.46 3.63
N ASN A 33 8.66 -11.14 4.45
CA ASN A 33 8.99 -9.80 4.89
C ASN A 33 9.95 -9.08 3.93
N VAL A 34 9.86 -9.38 2.62
CA VAL A 34 10.48 -8.54 1.60
C VAL A 34 9.90 -7.13 1.70
N ASP A 35 10.78 -6.20 2.03
CA ASP A 35 10.48 -4.77 2.08
C ASP A 35 9.81 -4.36 0.75
N PRO A 36 8.58 -3.82 0.78
CA PRO A 36 7.84 -3.46 -0.43
C PRO A 36 8.54 -2.36 -1.25
N THR A 37 9.64 -1.81 -0.75
CA THR A 37 10.48 -0.80 -1.43
C THR A 37 11.16 -1.31 -2.69
N THR A 38 11.29 -2.64 -2.88
CA THR A 38 11.99 -3.20 -4.05
C THR A 38 11.21 -3.08 -5.37
N PHE A 39 9.90 -2.80 -5.32
CA PHE A 39 9.06 -2.70 -6.53
C PHE A 39 8.83 -1.26 -7.03
N PHE A 40 9.24 -0.24 -6.29
CA PHE A 40 8.95 1.18 -6.63
C PHE A 40 9.99 1.86 -7.54
N GLY A 41 10.84 1.09 -8.23
CA GLY A 41 11.89 1.64 -9.11
C GLY A 41 11.45 1.97 -10.53
N ARG A 42 10.26 1.55 -10.99
CA ARG A 42 9.82 1.83 -12.36
C ARG A 42 9.03 3.12 -12.41
N LYS A 43 9.68 4.19 -12.86
CA LYS A 43 9.01 5.42 -13.31
C LYS A 43 7.99 5.03 -14.39
N MET A 44 6.73 4.85 -14.01
CA MET A 44 5.64 4.70 -14.95
C MET A 44 5.38 6.08 -15.54
N THR A 45 5.90 6.32 -16.75
CA THR A 45 5.41 7.40 -17.61
C THR A 45 3.94 7.07 -17.92
N LEU A 46 3.01 7.77 -17.27
CA LEU A 46 1.59 7.67 -17.58
C LEU A 46 1.35 8.07 -19.05
N PRO A 47 0.51 7.33 -19.81
CA PRO A 47 0.01 7.84 -21.06
C PRO A 47 -0.91 9.03 -20.78
N LYS A 48 -0.68 10.12 -21.49
CA LYS A 48 -1.49 11.34 -21.44
C LYS A 48 -2.89 11.02 -22.00
N THR A 49 -3.86 10.78 -21.12
CA THR A 49 -5.26 10.61 -21.52
C THR A 49 -6.00 11.92 -21.26
N ASP A 50 -6.20 12.68 -22.33
CA ASP A 50 -7.16 13.79 -22.38
C ASP A 50 -8.58 13.22 -22.21
N THR A 51 -9.20 13.33 -21.03
CA THR A 51 -10.68 13.29 -20.93
C THR A 51 -11.21 13.97 -19.67
N ALA A 52 -12.02 15.00 -19.92
CA ALA A 52 -13.12 15.55 -19.13
C ALA A 52 -12.85 16.14 -17.73
N SER A 53 -13.21 17.42 -17.63
CA SER A 53 -13.26 18.25 -16.42
C SER A 53 -13.98 17.57 -15.24
N ILE A 54 -13.23 17.18 -14.21
CA ILE A 54 -13.78 16.80 -12.90
C ILE A 54 -13.72 18.05 -12.02
N GLY A 55 -14.89 18.50 -11.54
CA GLY A 55 -15.06 19.73 -10.77
C GLY A 55 -14.05 19.90 -9.64
N PHE A 56 -13.28 20.98 -9.73
CA PHE A 56 -12.20 21.35 -8.81
C PHE A 56 -12.75 21.95 -7.52
N SER A 57 -12.90 21.14 -6.47
CA SER A 57 -13.19 21.60 -5.12
C SER A 57 -11.95 21.48 -4.24
N LYS A 58 -11.60 22.55 -3.51
CA LYS A 58 -10.53 22.62 -2.50
C LYS A 58 -10.95 21.86 -1.23
N GLU A 59 -11.51 20.67 -1.41
CA GLU A 59 -12.24 19.94 -0.40
C GLU A 59 -11.26 19.24 0.53
N THR A 60 -11.45 19.46 1.82
CA THR A 60 -10.71 18.71 2.84
C THR A 60 -11.50 17.44 3.14
N ARG A 61 -10.89 16.28 2.88
CA ARG A 61 -11.47 14.98 3.13
C ARG A 61 -10.81 14.35 4.35
N VAL A 62 -11.62 13.76 5.22
CA VAL A 62 -11.14 13.01 6.38
C VAL A 62 -11.22 11.53 6.05
N LEU A 63 -10.09 10.84 6.17
CA LEU A 63 -10.00 9.40 6.00
C LEU A 63 -9.84 8.78 7.39
N GLU A 64 -10.84 8.04 7.81
CA GLU A 64 -10.78 7.24 9.03
C GLU A 64 -10.07 5.91 8.77
N LEU A 65 -9.46 5.35 9.83
CA LEU A 65 -8.71 4.11 9.75
C LEU A 65 -9.59 2.97 9.23
N GLY A 66 -9.12 2.31 8.17
CA GLY A 66 -9.80 1.17 7.54
C GLY A 66 -11.05 1.51 6.75
N LYS A 67 -11.48 2.78 6.71
CA LYS A 67 -12.62 3.21 5.89
C LYS A 67 -12.18 3.63 4.50
N GLN A 68 -12.99 3.25 3.51
CA GLN A 68 -12.83 3.65 2.13
C GLN A 68 -13.46 5.01 1.89
N VAL A 69 -12.71 5.90 1.24
CA VAL A 69 -13.16 7.23 0.86
C VAL A 69 -12.81 7.45 -0.60
N ASN A 70 -13.79 7.88 -1.39
CA ASN A 70 -13.57 8.24 -2.78
C ASN A 70 -12.99 9.65 -2.88
N ILE A 71 -11.87 9.79 -3.59
CA ILE A 71 -11.26 11.08 -3.91
C ILE A 71 -11.02 11.09 -5.42
N GLY A 72 -11.78 11.92 -6.15
CA GLY A 72 -11.83 11.85 -7.61
C GLY A 72 -12.33 10.47 -8.08
N ASN A 73 -11.61 9.86 -9.01
CA ASN A 73 -11.89 8.51 -9.51
C ASN A 73 -11.01 7.43 -8.84
N ARG A 74 -10.65 7.60 -7.56
CA ARG A 74 -9.80 6.68 -6.81
C ARG A 74 -10.42 6.39 -5.45
N ILE A 75 -10.24 5.17 -4.95
CA ILE A 75 -10.72 4.77 -3.63
C ILE A 75 -9.53 4.71 -2.69
N PHE A 76 -9.51 5.56 -1.68
CA PHE A 76 -8.45 5.62 -0.68
C PHE A 76 -8.89 4.94 0.61
N THR A 77 -7.98 4.17 1.22
CA THR A 77 -8.16 3.58 2.54
C THR A 77 -6.97 3.94 3.41
N TYR A 78 -7.20 4.61 4.54
CA TYR A 78 -6.13 4.90 5.49
C TYR A 78 -5.81 3.63 6.30
N LYS A 79 -4.53 3.21 6.29
CA LYS A 79 -4.05 1.99 6.98
C LYS A 79 -3.31 2.28 8.28
N GLY A 80 -3.14 3.55 8.64
CA GLY A 80 -2.47 3.94 9.86
C GLY A 80 -1.13 4.61 9.63
N ARG A 81 -0.46 4.91 10.74
CA ARG A 81 0.86 5.52 10.80
C ARG A 81 1.88 4.49 11.27
N GLN A 82 3.01 4.41 10.59
CA GLN A 82 4.13 3.55 10.97
C GLN A 82 5.47 4.26 10.67
N ASP A 83 6.39 4.26 11.62
CA ASP A 83 7.77 4.75 11.45
C ASP A 83 7.88 6.17 10.85
N GLY A 84 7.04 7.10 11.31
CA GLY A 84 7.05 8.48 10.80
C GLY A 84 6.42 8.66 9.41
N SER A 85 5.87 7.58 8.84
CA SER A 85 5.15 7.58 7.57
C SER A 85 3.68 7.22 7.76
N ILE A 86 2.87 7.56 6.78
CA ILE A 86 1.47 7.18 6.69
C ILE A 86 1.29 6.19 5.55
N ARG A 87 0.47 5.17 5.81
CA ARG A 87 0.12 4.15 4.84
C ARG A 87 -1.30 4.35 4.32
N PHE A 88 -1.43 4.22 3.01
CA PHE A 88 -2.69 4.22 2.29
C PHE A 88 -2.77 2.98 1.42
N ASP A 89 -3.97 2.46 1.26
CA ASP A 89 -4.28 1.54 0.17
C ASP A 89 -5.16 2.28 -0.84
N ILE A 90 -4.82 2.18 -2.12
CA ILE A 90 -5.48 2.95 -3.17
C ILE A 90 -5.94 2.00 -4.26
N ILE A 91 -7.23 2.00 -4.55
CA ILE A 91 -7.77 1.30 -5.72
C ILE A 91 -7.86 2.31 -6.86
N ILE A 92 -7.31 1.91 -8.01
CA ILE A 92 -7.28 2.70 -9.25
C ILE A 92 -8.20 1.98 -10.26
N PRO A 93 -9.50 2.30 -10.31
CA PRO A 93 -10.49 1.56 -11.09
C PRO A 93 -10.20 1.47 -12.60
N GLU A 94 -9.39 2.39 -13.13
CA GLU A 94 -8.91 2.40 -14.53
C GLU A 94 -7.90 1.28 -14.82
N ILE A 95 -7.13 0.86 -13.82
CA ILE A 95 -6.13 -0.22 -13.94
C ILE A 95 -6.76 -1.52 -13.40
N ASP A 96 -7.27 -1.47 -12.18
CA ASP A 96 -7.87 -2.60 -11.48
C ASP A 96 -8.92 -2.09 -10.47
N ARG A 97 -10.12 -2.68 -10.54
CA ARG A 97 -11.27 -2.27 -9.71
C ARG A 97 -11.27 -2.89 -8.31
N GLN A 98 -10.44 -3.89 -8.06
CA GLN A 98 -10.47 -4.68 -6.81
C GLN A 98 -9.13 -4.71 -6.10
N TYR A 99 -8.02 -4.44 -6.79
CA TYR A 99 -6.69 -4.51 -6.19
C TYR A 99 -6.30 -3.22 -5.43
N PRO A 100 -6.07 -3.28 -4.10
CA PRO A 100 -5.56 -2.15 -3.33
C PRO A 100 -4.04 -2.03 -3.47
N TYR A 101 -3.57 -0.94 -4.07
CA TYR A 101 -2.15 -0.63 -4.17
C TYR A 101 -1.66 0.04 -2.88
N PRO A 102 -0.70 -0.56 -2.15
CA PRO A 102 -0.17 0.04 -0.95
C PRO A 102 0.74 1.23 -1.30
N PHE A 103 0.55 2.33 -0.59
CA PHE A 103 1.33 3.56 -0.75
C PHE A 103 1.79 4.06 0.61
N LYS A 104 3.06 4.49 0.69
CA LYS A 104 3.69 5.00 1.91
C LYS A 104 4.18 6.41 1.64
N VAL A 105 3.76 7.36 2.47
CA VAL A 105 4.23 8.75 2.39
C VAL A 105 4.84 9.19 3.71
N ASP A 106 5.98 9.87 3.67
CA ASP A 106 6.56 10.47 4.87
C ASP A 106 5.68 11.63 5.37
N ILE A 107 5.46 11.71 6.69
CA ILE A 107 4.60 12.73 7.29
C ILE A 107 5.17 14.14 7.07
N ARG A 108 6.48 14.32 7.12
CA ARG A 108 7.11 15.64 6.93
C ARG A 108 6.94 16.10 5.49
N GLN A 109 7.16 15.20 4.52
CA GLN A 109 7.00 15.52 3.10
C GLN A 109 5.53 15.78 2.75
N SER A 110 4.62 14.97 3.27
CA SER A 110 3.19 15.06 2.95
C SER A 110 2.52 16.40 3.31
N ARG A 111 3.08 17.15 4.28
CA ARG A 111 2.62 18.50 4.64
C ARG A 111 2.88 19.53 3.55
N ASN A 112 3.92 19.34 2.75
CA ASN A 112 4.28 20.23 1.65
C ASN A 112 3.52 19.89 0.35
N GLY A 113 2.76 18.79 0.36
CA GLY A 113 2.13 18.25 -0.83
C GLY A 113 2.84 17.00 -1.33
N PHE A 114 2.06 16.06 -1.86
CA PHE A 114 2.54 14.84 -2.47
C PHE A 114 1.57 14.40 -3.55
N GLU A 115 2.08 13.76 -4.59
CA GLU A 115 1.27 13.16 -5.63
C GLU A 115 1.04 11.68 -5.32
N VAL A 116 -0.19 11.23 -5.50
CA VAL A 116 -0.51 9.81 -5.39
C VAL A 116 -1.63 9.42 -6.36
N ALA A 117 -1.37 8.36 -7.15
CA ALA A 117 -2.29 7.87 -8.19
C ALA A 117 -2.80 8.96 -9.16
N GLY A 118 -1.95 9.95 -9.47
CA GLY A 118 -2.27 11.09 -10.35
C GLY A 118 -3.03 12.23 -9.66
N ILE A 119 -3.16 12.20 -8.34
CA ILE A 119 -3.85 13.23 -7.55
C ILE A 119 -2.84 13.91 -6.63
N TRP A 120 -2.72 15.23 -6.76
CA TRP A 120 -1.96 16.05 -5.82
C TRP A 120 -2.75 16.26 -4.52
N LEU A 121 -2.19 15.81 -3.41
CA LEU A 121 -2.78 15.88 -2.09
C LEU A 121 -1.84 16.60 -1.13
N GLN A 122 -2.41 17.29 -0.16
CA GLN A 122 -1.68 17.88 0.96
C GLN A 122 -2.24 17.33 2.26
N MET A 123 -1.34 16.93 3.15
CA MET A 123 -1.72 16.55 4.49
C MET A 123 -2.00 17.78 5.35
N VAL A 124 -3.22 17.85 5.88
CA VAL A 124 -3.61 18.92 6.80
C VAL A 124 -3.36 18.47 8.23
N THR A 125 -3.80 17.28 8.60
CA THR A 125 -3.57 16.70 9.93
C THR A 125 -3.47 15.19 9.89
N VAL A 126 -2.75 14.62 10.84
CA VAL A 126 -2.67 13.18 11.08
C VAL A 126 -2.87 12.89 12.55
N ARG A 127 -3.74 11.93 12.85
CA ARG A 127 -3.89 11.29 14.16
C ARG A 127 -3.82 9.77 14.01
N ALA A 128 -3.78 9.06 15.13
CA ALA A 128 -3.71 7.60 15.12
C ALA A 128 -4.84 6.96 14.29
N ASN A 129 -6.06 7.49 14.43
CA ASN A 129 -7.27 6.88 13.87
C ASN A 129 -7.81 7.57 12.60
N PHE A 130 -7.27 8.73 12.23
CA PHE A 130 -7.70 9.43 11.02
C PHE A 130 -6.61 10.33 10.47
N VAL A 131 -6.71 10.64 9.18
CA VAL A 131 -5.89 11.63 8.48
C VAL A 131 -6.80 12.54 7.68
N SER A 132 -6.51 13.84 7.68
CA SER A 132 -7.22 14.79 6.84
C SER A 132 -6.32 15.23 5.70
N LEU A 133 -6.83 15.04 4.49
CA LEU A 133 -6.15 15.37 3.25
C LEU A 133 -6.92 16.49 2.55
N ARG A 134 -6.19 17.39 1.91
CA ARG A 134 -6.74 18.43 1.04
C ARG A 134 -6.27 18.14 -0.36
N THR A 135 -7.19 18.10 -1.32
CA THR A 135 -6.81 18.02 -2.73
C THR A 135 -6.21 19.35 -3.17
N MET A 136 -5.00 19.31 -3.73
CA MET A 136 -4.35 20.46 -4.34
C MET A 136 -4.63 20.45 -5.83
N ILE A 137 -5.02 21.61 -6.35
CA ILE A 137 -5.19 21.82 -7.78
C ILE A 137 -3.78 21.91 -8.36
N GLU A 138 -3.46 21.05 -9.32
CA GLU A 138 -2.30 21.25 -10.17
C GLU A 138 -2.54 22.57 -10.94
N SER A 139 -1.80 23.62 -10.60
CA SER A 139 -1.80 24.85 -11.39
C SER A 139 -1.05 24.56 -12.70
N HIS A 140 -1.75 24.01 -13.69
CA HIS A 140 -1.32 24.10 -15.08
C HIS A 140 -1.47 25.56 -15.53
N GLY A 141 -0.48 26.38 -15.17
CA GLY A 141 -0.44 27.81 -15.47
C GLY A 141 0.99 28.33 -15.43
N GLY A 142 1.75 28.05 -16.47
CA GLY A 142 3.14 28.50 -16.58
C GLY A 142 3.75 28.33 -17.97
N VAL A 143 3.02 28.66 -19.04
CA VAL A 143 3.68 29.03 -20.31
C VAL A 143 3.87 30.54 -20.28
N VAL A 144 5.03 30.95 -19.80
CA VAL A 144 5.63 32.24 -20.16
C VAL A 144 6.47 31.97 -21.39
N ARG A 145 6.00 32.43 -22.55
CA ARG A 145 6.80 32.99 -23.63
C ARG A 145 5.91 33.83 -24.53
#